data_AF-A0A835IKF0-F1
#
_entry.id   AF-A0A835IKF0-F1
#
_cell.length_a   1.000
_cell.length_b   1.000
_cell.length_c   1.000
_cell.angle_alpha   90.00
_cell.angle_beta   90.00
_cell.angle_gamma   90.00
#
_symmetry.space_group_name_H-M   'P 1'
#
loop_
_entity.id
_entity.type
_entity.pdbx_description
1 polymer ?
#
loop_
_entity_poly.entity_id
_entity_poly.type
_entity_poly.pdbx_seq_one_letter_code
_entity_poly.pdbx_strand_id
1 'polypeptide(L)'
;MDLLGDDWVQIHRRTVQQHANHYKRNHMLLFLLVSMELESPPILQSVMMAVCDTFRSGAVKQLRTHARRLQIPIFEKGYEKDPICCSKGSHPEATRIGSDVVIVDTAGHMQV
;
A
#
# COMPACT_ATOMS: atom_id res chain seq x y z
N MET A 1 1.22 35.82 16.19
CA MET A 1 1.43 36.15 14.77
C MET A 1 2.57 35.26 14.36
N ASP A 2 2.25 34.02 13.98
CA ASP A 2 3.25 32.97 13.82
C ASP A 2 3.40 32.72 12.33
N LEU A 3 4.57 33.09 11.82
CA LEU A 3 4.97 33.10 10.41
C LEU A 3 5.16 31.70 9.80
N LEU A 4 4.42 30.68 10.24
CA LEU A 4 4.61 29.31 9.76
C LEU A 4 3.35 28.42 9.73
N GLY A 5 2.15 28.95 9.97
CA GLY A 5 0.94 28.11 10.16
C GLY A 5 0.17 27.72 8.91
N ASP A 6 0.03 28.60 7.91
CA ASP A 6 -1.01 28.43 6.88
C ASP A 6 -0.49 28.31 5.44
N ASP A 7 0.77 28.68 5.18
CA ASP A 7 1.31 28.72 3.81
C ASP A 7 1.74 27.33 3.31
N TRP A 8 2.27 26.48 4.20
CA TRP A 8 2.73 25.13 3.84
C TRP A 8 1.60 24.20 3.43
N VAL A 9 0.43 24.29 4.08
CA VAL A 9 -0.76 23.51 3.70
C VAL A 9 -1.24 23.91 2.31
N GLN A 10 -1.18 25.20 1.97
CA GLN A 10 -1.55 25.71 0.65
C GLN A 10 -0.52 25.37 -0.42
N ILE A 11 0.77 25.45 -0.10
CA ILE A 11 1.88 25.04 -0.98
C ILE A 11 1.80 23.53 -1.25
N HIS A 12 1.59 22.72 -0.21
CA HIS A 12 1.40 21.26 -0.31
C HIS A 12 0.17 20.93 -1.15
N ARG A 13 -0.97 21.58 -0.90
CA ARG A 13 -2.20 21.40 -1.70
C ARG A 13 -1.98 21.72 -3.18
N ARG A 14 -1.24 22.79 -3.49
CA ARG A 14 -0.89 23.16 -4.87
C ARG A 14 0.05 22.15 -5.52
N THR A 15 1.08 21.67 -4.83
CA THR A 15 2.03 20.68 -5.36
C THR A 15 1.34 19.33 -5.61
N VAL A 16 0.49 18.88 -4.68
CA VAL A 16 -0.32 17.66 -4.84
C VAL A 16 -1.30 17.81 -5.99
N GLN A 17 -2.00 18.95 -6.13
CA GLN A 17 -2.91 19.18 -7.26
C GLN A 17 -2.19 19.31 -8.61
N GLN A 18 -1.00 19.91 -8.64
CA GLN A 18 -0.17 20.03 -9.85
C GLN A 18 0.31 18.66 -10.35
N HIS A 19 0.63 17.73 -9.44
CA HIS A 19 1.11 16.40 -9.79
C HIS A 19 0.02 15.32 -9.77
N ALA A 20 -1.17 15.60 -9.23
CA ALA A 20 -2.31 14.68 -9.19
C ALA A 20 -2.72 14.20 -10.60
N ASN A 21 -2.56 15.04 -11.62
CA ASN A 21 -2.81 14.63 -13.01
C ASN A 21 -1.81 13.59 -13.53
N HIS A 22 -0.60 13.53 -12.96
CA HIS A 22 0.41 12.51 -13.27
C HIS A 22 0.16 11.20 -12.47
N TYR A 23 -0.41 11.32 -11.27
CA TYR A 23 -0.67 10.21 -10.34
C TYR A 23 -2.07 9.56 -10.46
N LYS A 24 -2.91 10.03 -11.39
CA LYS A 24 -4.30 9.57 -11.68
C LYS A 24 -4.50 8.07 -11.94
N ARG A 25 -3.45 7.23 -11.90
CA ARG A 25 -3.55 5.80 -12.18
C ARG A 25 -3.45 4.84 -11.00
N ASN A 26 -2.96 5.25 -9.82
CA ASN A 26 -2.77 4.31 -8.70
C ASN A 26 -3.02 4.97 -7.32
N HIS A 27 -4.16 4.62 -6.70
CA HIS A 27 -4.58 5.08 -5.36
C HIS A 27 -3.54 4.81 -4.25
N MET A 28 -2.66 3.81 -4.40
CA MET A 28 -1.69 3.42 -3.36
C MET A 28 -0.58 4.45 -3.09
N LEU A 29 -0.24 5.33 -4.05
CA LEU A 29 0.84 6.30 -3.85
C LEU A 29 0.44 7.45 -2.92
N LEU A 30 -0.85 7.79 -2.86
CA LEU A 30 -1.36 8.88 -2.04
C LEU A 30 -1.27 8.56 -0.54
N PHE A 31 -1.41 7.28 -0.17
CA PHE A 31 -1.30 6.84 1.21
C PHE A 31 0.14 6.89 1.74
N LEU A 32 1.12 6.56 0.87
CA LEU A 32 2.54 6.53 1.23
C LEU A 32 3.10 7.95 1.48
N LEU A 33 2.63 8.96 0.74
CA LEU A 33 3.12 10.33 0.90
C LEU A 33 2.62 10.98 2.20
N VAL A 34 1.35 10.75 2.57
CA VAL A 34 0.74 11.30 3.81
C VAL A 34 1.46 10.80 5.06
N SER A 35 2.10 9.63 5.02
CA SER A 35 2.84 9.08 6.16
C SER A 35 4.24 9.70 6.36
N MET A 36 4.79 10.42 5.38
CA MET A 36 6.14 11.01 5.47
C MET A 36 6.17 12.39 6.17
N GLU A 37 5.01 12.98 6.47
CA GLU A 37 4.88 14.35 7.01
C GLU A 37 4.64 14.44 8.54
N LEU A 38 4.74 13.33 9.29
CA LEU A 38 4.63 13.36 10.76
C LEU A 38 5.98 13.70 11.40
N GLU A 39 5.99 14.60 12.39
CA GLU A 39 7.18 15.16 13.09
C GLU A 39 8.06 14.12 13.81
N SER A 40 7.72 12.85 13.74
CA SER A 40 8.58 11.72 14.06
C SER A 40 8.76 10.93 12.77
N PRO A 41 9.95 10.89 12.15
CA PRO A 41 10.14 10.12 10.92
C PRO A 41 9.71 8.69 11.22
N PRO A 42 8.84 8.06 10.41
CA PRO A 42 8.50 6.67 10.65
C PRO A 42 9.82 5.90 10.60
N ILE A 43 10.12 5.22 11.71
CA ILE A 43 10.97 4.02 11.75
C ILE A 43 10.84 3.36 10.39
N LEU A 44 11.92 3.24 9.59
CA LEU A 44 11.85 2.77 8.19
C LEU A 44 10.93 1.55 8.08
N GLN A 45 9.64 1.78 7.74
CA GLN A 45 8.63 0.74 7.87
C GLN A 45 8.79 -0.18 6.68
N SER A 46 9.28 -1.38 6.94
CA SER A 46 9.38 -2.43 5.95
C SER A 46 7.98 -3.01 5.71
N VAL A 47 7.57 -3.03 4.45
CA VAL A 47 6.22 -3.41 4.03
C VAL A 47 6.26 -4.74 3.29
N MET A 48 5.28 -5.61 3.52
CA MET A 48 4.97 -6.77 2.69
C MET A 48 3.53 -6.68 2.18
N MET A 49 3.27 -7.18 0.96
CA MET A 49 1.91 -7.33 0.43
C MET A 49 1.43 -8.78 0.52
N ALA A 50 0.19 -8.99 0.94
CA ALA A 50 -0.47 -10.29 0.96
C ALA A 50 -1.60 -10.32 -0.08
N VAL A 51 -1.47 -11.21 -1.07
CA VAL A 51 -2.45 -11.36 -2.15
C VAL A 51 -3.56 -12.30 -1.71
N CYS A 52 -4.70 -11.71 -1.32
CA CYS A 52 -5.90 -12.43 -0.89
C CYS A 52 -7.04 -12.34 -1.91
N ASP A 53 -6.89 -11.61 -3.02
CA ASP A 53 -7.74 -11.80 -4.20
C ASP A 53 -7.31 -13.05 -4.96
N THR A 54 -7.76 -14.21 -4.46
CA THR A 54 -7.48 -15.53 -5.03
C THR A 54 -8.47 -15.94 -6.12
N PHE A 55 -9.51 -15.12 -6.35
CA PHE A 55 -10.56 -15.36 -7.33
C PHE A 55 -10.19 -14.86 -8.72
N ARG A 56 -9.51 -13.71 -8.81
CA ARG A 56 -9.19 -13.07 -10.09
C ARG A 56 -7.72 -13.26 -10.42
N SER A 57 -7.43 -14.11 -11.41
CA SER A 57 -6.04 -14.39 -11.80
C SER A 57 -5.26 -13.17 -12.29
N GLY A 58 -5.97 -12.19 -12.87
CA GLY A 58 -5.41 -10.90 -13.26
C GLY A 58 -4.93 -10.04 -12.08
N ALA A 59 -5.61 -10.10 -10.93
CA ALA A 59 -5.26 -9.31 -9.74
C ALA A 59 -3.91 -9.77 -9.16
N VAL A 60 -3.72 -11.09 -9.03
CA VAL A 60 -2.45 -11.68 -8.58
C VAL A 60 -1.28 -11.25 -9.48
N LYS A 61 -1.43 -11.37 -10.80
CA LYS A 61 -0.39 -10.99 -11.76
C LYS A 61 -0.08 -9.49 -11.71
N GLN A 62 -1.11 -8.66 -11.52
CA GLN A 62 -0.96 -7.22 -11.37
C GLN A 62 -0.17 -6.90 -10.10
N LEU A 63 -0.58 -7.42 -8.94
CA LEU A 63 0.12 -7.18 -7.68
C LEU A 63 1.56 -7.67 -7.72
N ARG A 64 1.82 -8.86 -8.26
CA ARG A 64 3.19 -9.38 -8.43
C ARG A 64 4.06 -8.45 -9.27
N THR A 65 3.51 -7.88 -10.35
CA THR A 65 4.23 -6.92 -11.20
C THR A 65 4.54 -5.62 -10.44
N HIS A 66 3.60 -5.12 -9.64
CA HIS A 66 3.81 -3.91 -8.84
C HIS A 66 4.81 -4.15 -7.70
N ALA A 67 4.66 -5.26 -6.96
CA ALA A 67 5.57 -5.69 -5.91
C ALA A 67 7.01 -5.75 -6.41
N ARG A 68 7.23 -6.40 -7.57
CA ARG A 68 8.55 -6.50 -8.19
C ARG A 68 9.13 -5.13 -8.56
N ARG A 69 8.32 -4.22 -9.11
CA ARG A 69 8.78 -2.87 -9.49
C ARG A 69 9.13 -2.02 -8.28
N LEU A 70 8.39 -2.19 -7.19
CA LEU A 70 8.59 -1.47 -5.93
C LEU A 70 9.58 -2.17 -4.99
N GLN A 71 10.07 -3.36 -5.37
CA GLN A 71 10.93 -4.22 -4.54
C GLN A 71 10.29 -4.55 -3.17
N ILE A 72 8.96 -4.69 -3.15
CA ILE A 72 8.18 -5.03 -1.95
C ILE A 72 7.99 -6.57 -1.92
N PRO A 73 8.32 -7.24 -0.81
CA PRO A 73 8.01 -8.65 -0.60
C PRO A 73 6.51 -8.95 -0.78
N ILE A 74 6.21 -10.12 -1.35
CA ILE A 74 4.83 -10.55 -1.59
C ILE A 74 4.59 -11.95 -1.02
N PHE A 75 3.48 -12.09 -0.30
CA PHE A 75 2.95 -13.37 0.15
C PHE A 75 1.75 -13.74 -0.70
N GLU A 76 1.81 -14.90 -1.36
CA GLU A 76 0.73 -15.47 -2.15
C GLU A 76 0.73 -16.99 -2.02
N LYS A 77 -0.46 -17.62 -2.02
CA LYS A 77 -0.61 -19.10 -2.00
C LYS A 77 -1.05 -19.69 -3.34
N GLY A 78 -1.15 -18.86 -4.39
CA GLY A 78 -1.68 -19.23 -5.71
C GLY A 78 -3.20 -19.11 -5.81
N TYR A 79 -3.75 -19.53 -6.96
CA TYR A 79 -5.18 -19.39 -7.29
C TYR A 79 -6.08 -20.35 -6.50
N GLU A 80 -7.36 -19.97 -6.36
CA GLU A 80 -8.42 -20.80 -5.74
C GLU A 80 -8.14 -21.24 -4.30
N LYS A 81 -7.23 -20.54 -3.62
CA LYS A 81 -6.97 -20.74 -2.20
C LYS A 81 -7.90 -19.86 -1.36
N ASP A 82 -8.24 -20.37 -0.18
CA ASP A 82 -9.04 -19.63 0.78
C ASP A 82 -8.34 -18.30 1.17
N PRO A 83 -8.97 -17.13 0.92
CA PRO A 83 -8.40 -15.82 1.26
C PRO A 83 -8.11 -15.67 2.76
N ILE A 84 -8.88 -16.34 3.63
CA ILE A 84 -8.64 -16.35 5.08
C ILE A 84 -7.32 -17.06 5.38
N CYS A 85 -7.05 -18.18 4.69
CA CYS A 85 -5.80 -18.91 4.80
C CYS A 85 -4.60 -18.12 4.25
N CYS A 86 -4.78 -17.29 3.23
CA CYS A 86 -3.76 -16.36 2.75
C CYS A 86 -3.45 -15.28 3.79
N SER A 87 -4.47 -14.60 4.31
CA SER A 87 -4.29 -13.55 5.33
C SER A 87 -3.67 -14.08 6.63
N LYS A 88 -4.13 -15.24 7.14
CA LYS A 88 -3.51 -15.87 8.32
C LYS A 88 -2.07 -16.30 8.07
N GLY A 89 -1.73 -16.71 6.85
CA GLY A 89 -0.39 -17.14 6.48
C GLY A 89 0.59 -15.98 6.30
N SER A 90 0.12 -14.77 5.99
CA SER A 90 1.01 -13.62 5.77
C SER A 90 1.59 -13.07 7.06
N HIS A 91 0.91 -13.20 8.20
CA HIS A 91 1.44 -12.73 9.48
C HIS A 91 2.76 -13.42 9.89
N PRO A 92 2.85 -14.77 9.98
CA PRO A 92 4.11 -15.43 10.34
C PRO A 92 5.21 -15.19 9.30
N GLU A 93 4.86 -15.04 8.02
CA GLU A 93 5.84 -14.70 6.99
C GLU A 93 6.39 -13.29 7.17
N ALA A 94 5.54 -12.30 7.46
CA ALA A 94 5.95 -10.92 7.72
C ALA A 94 6.93 -10.87 8.91
N THR A 95 6.61 -11.58 9.99
CA THR A 95 7.51 -11.72 11.14
C THR A 95 8.83 -12.36 10.76
N ARG A 96 8.82 -13.41 9.93
CA ARG A 96 10.02 -14.13 9.49
C ARG A 96 10.96 -13.25 8.67
N ILE A 97 10.42 -12.37 7.83
CA ILE A 97 11.21 -11.47 6.97
C ILE A 97 11.47 -10.10 7.60
N GLY A 98 10.97 -9.87 8.82
CA GLY A 98 11.12 -8.62 9.54
C GLY A 98 10.33 -7.46 8.93
N SER A 99 9.17 -7.72 8.33
CA SER A 99 8.26 -6.69 7.83
C SER A 99 7.40 -6.10 8.95
N ASP A 100 7.43 -4.79 9.10
CA ASP A 100 6.66 -4.02 10.08
C ASP A 100 5.17 -3.94 9.73
N VAL A 101 4.85 -3.92 8.42
CA VAL A 101 3.49 -3.72 7.92
C VAL A 101 3.13 -4.78 6.88
N VAL A 102 1.90 -5.30 6.97
CA VAL A 102 1.31 -6.19 5.95
C VAL A 102 0.10 -5.50 5.32
N ILE A 103 0.17 -5.27 4.01
CA ILE A 103 -0.96 -4.78 3.22
C ILE A 103 -1.70 -5.98 2.64
N VAL A 104 -2.96 -6.18 3.03
CA VAL A 104 -3.80 -7.28 2.55
C VAL A 104 -4.68 -6.79 1.40
N ASP A 105 -4.49 -7.35 0.21
CA ASP A 105 -5.32 -7.08 -0.97
C ASP A 105 -6.42 -8.14 -1.08
N THR A 106 -7.68 -7.73 -0.90
CA THR A 106 -8.84 -8.62 -0.97
C THR A 106 -9.65 -8.38 -2.23
N ALA A 107 -10.43 -9.39 -2.65
CA ALA A 107 -11.40 -9.19 -3.72
C ALA A 107 -12.43 -8.12 -3.33
N GLY A 108 -12.80 -7.27 -4.28
CA GLY A 108 -13.86 -6.27 -4.07
C GLY A 108 -15.23 -6.96 -3.97
N HIS A 109 -16.01 -6.60 -2.94
CA HIS A 109 -17.40 -7.02 -2.83
C HIS A 109 -18.32 -5.87 -3.27
N MET A 110 -19.31 -6.20 -4.10
CA MET A 110 -20.36 -5.25 -4.45
C MET A 110 -21.27 -5.09 -3.23
N GLN A 111 -21.36 -3.87 -2.69
CA GLN A 111 -22.39 -3.53 -1.72
C GLN A 111 -23.69 -3.34 -2.48
N VAL A 112 -24.66 -4.21 -2.22
CA VAL A 112 -26.07 -4.03 -2.62
C VAL A 112 -26.82 -3.31 -1.51
#